data_AF-A0A382L1S3-F1
#
_entry.id   AF-A0A382L1S3-F1
#
_cell.length_a   1.000
_cell.length_b   1.000
_cell.length_c   1.000
_cell.angle_alpha   90.00
_cell.angle_beta   90.00
_cell.angle_gamma   90.00
#
_symmetry.space_group_name_H-M   'P 1'
#
loop_
_entity.id
_entity.type
_entity.pdbx_description
1 polymer ?
#
loop_
_entity_poly.entity_id
_entity_poly.type
_entity_poly.pdbx_seq_one_letter_code
_entity_poly.pdbx_strand_id
1 'polypeptide(L)'
;MKLNSKTYFVDDLVAVQEFYHSRRWSDGLPVVPPTTEAVSACLDWAGMPPDQLIGIESVRERPVTAEKLAVNSVMAGCLPMHFPLVVESFSAMLQEPFLLHGATASTGGCAVLIIVNGPARKQLGMDGTFNALGSGDQASAVIGRAIRLILRNLLDARPG
;
A
#
# COMPACT_ATOMS: atom_id res chain seq x y z
N MET A 1 -0.80 10.20 -17.69
CA MET A 1 -1.74 9.04 -17.70
C MET A 1 -3.09 9.47 -17.12
N LYS A 2 -4.24 8.95 -17.59
CA LYS A 2 -5.57 9.28 -17.01
C LYS A 2 -5.88 8.33 -15.85
N LEU A 3 -6.11 8.87 -14.66
CA LEU A 3 -6.50 8.11 -13.46
C LEU A 3 -8.03 8.02 -13.33
N ASN A 4 -8.52 6.96 -12.69
CA ASN A 4 -9.94 6.66 -12.51
C ASN A 4 -10.49 7.05 -11.12
N SER A 5 -9.61 7.24 -10.13
CA SER A 5 -9.98 7.59 -8.76
C SER A 5 -10.56 8.99 -8.69
N LYS A 6 -11.55 9.16 -7.81
CA LYS A 6 -12.13 10.47 -7.52
C LYS A 6 -11.09 11.38 -6.88
N THR A 7 -10.92 12.57 -7.47
CA THR A 7 -10.08 13.64 -6.92
C THR A 7 -10.87 14.51 -5.96
N TYR A 8 -10.21 14.97 -4.91
CA TYR A 8 -10.74 15.90 -3.93
C TYR A 8 -9.77 17.08 -3.78
N PHE A 9 -10.32 18.28 -3.67
CA PHE A 9 -9.55 19.49 -3.40
C PHE A 9 -9.69 19.85 -1.93
N VAL A 10 -8.56 20.17 -1.31
CA VAL A 10 -8.43 20.58 0.09
C VAL A 10 -7.42 21.71 0.15
N ASP A 11 -7.58 22.61 1.12
CA ASP A 11 -6.91 23.90 1.11
C ASP A 11 -5.40 23.79 1.39
N ASP A 12 -5.00 22.95 2.34
CA ASP A 12 -3.62 22.79 2.76
C ASP A 12 -3.31 21.38 3.30
N LEU A 13 -2.05 21.14 3.67
CA LEU A 13 -1.58 19.85 4.17
C LEU A 13 -2.20 19.45 5.50
N VAL A 14 -2.60 20.40 6.35
CA VAL A 14 -3.26 20.11 7.64
C VAL A 14 -4.69 19.64 7.37
N ALA A 15 -5.39 20.33 6.47
CA ALA A 15 -6.71 19.94 5.99
C ALA A 15 -6.69 18.56 5.32
N VAL A 16 -5.62 18.20 4.59
CA VAL A 16 -5.45 16.82 4.08
C VAL A 16 -5.50 15.81 5.22
N GLN A 17 -4.78 16.04 6.32
CA GLN A 17 -4.70 15.07 7.41
C GLN A 17 -6.09 14.83 8.02
N GLU A 18 -6.80 15.90 8.38
CA GLU A 18 -8.16 15.80 8.93
C GLU A 18 -9.16 15.21 7.91
N PHE A 19 -9.03 15.56 6.63
CA PHE A 19 -9.90 15.04 5.57
C PHE A 19 -9.77 13.52 5.40
N TYR A 20 -8.55 12.97 5.47
CA TYR A 20 -8.29 11.54 5.38
C TYR A 20 -8.61 10.81 6.68
N HIS A 21 -8.30 11.43 7.82
CA HIS A 21 -8.57 10.85 9.14
C HIS A 21 -10.08 10.71 9.41
N SER A 22 -10.86 11.77 9.18
CA SER A 22 -12.32 11.78 9.36
C SER A 22 -13.05 10.73 8.50
N ARG A 23 -12.47 10.36 7.35
CA ARG A 23 -12.98 9.29 6.46
C ARG A 23 -12.43 7.90 6.76
N ARG A 24 -11.59 7.77 7.78
CA ARG A 24 -10.90 6.54 8.17
C ARG A 24 -9.99 5.98 7.05
N TRP A 25 -9.49 6.85 6.18
CA TRP A 25 -8.58 6.47 5.08
C TRP A 25 -7.11 6.45 5.50
N SER A 26 -6.75 7.15 6.57
CA SER A 26 -5.44 6.99 7.23
C SER A 26 -5.46 5.88 8.27
N ASP A 27 -4.27 5.45 8.67
CA ASP A 27 -3.99 4.53 9.77
C ASP A 27 -3.80 5.24 11.12
N GLY A 28 -4.21 6.51 11.21
CA GLY A 28 -4.00 7.37 12.39
C GLY A 28 -2.69 8.16 12.35
N LEU A 29 -1.80 7.86 11.40
CA LEU A 29 -0.58 8.63 11.14
C LEU A 29 -0.79 9.63 9.99
N PRO A 30 0.06 10.67 9.88
CA PRO A 30 0.03 11.58 8.74
C PRO A 30 0.22 10.84 7.41
N VAL A 31 -0.52 11.25 6.38
CA VAL A 31 -0.41 10.73 5.02
C VAL A 31 0.30 11.73 4.12
N VAL A 32 1.06 11.20 3.16
CA VAL A 32 1.49 12.00 2.00
C VAL A 32 0.30 12.12 1.05
N PRO A 33 -0.10 13.33 0.60
CA PRO A 33 -1.23 13.48 -0.31
C PRO A 33 -0.99 12.69 -1.61
N PRO A 34 -1.87 11.75 -1.99
CA PRO A 34 -1.73 10.99 -3.23
C PRO A 34 -2.19 11.84 -4.43
N THR A 35 -1.39 12.84 -4.80
CA THR A 35 -1.66 13.69 -5.97
C THR A 35 -1.60 12.88 -7.26
N THR A 36 -2.22 13.39 -8.32
CA THR A 36 -2.21 12.74 -9.64
C THR A 36 -0.79 12.52 -10.15
N GLU A 37 0.12 13.46 -9.91
CA GLU A 37 1.51 13.39 -10.32
C GLU A 37 2.26 12.30 -9.55
N ALA A 38 2.11 12.25 -8.23
CA ALA A 38 2.78 11.25 -7.40
C ALA A 38 2.29 9.83 -7.70
N VAL A 39 0.97 9.66 -7.89
CA VAL A 39 0.37 8.37 -8.26
C VAL A 39 0.82 7.95 -9.66
N SER A 40 0.84 8.88 -10.62
CA SER A 40 1.32 8.60 -11.97
C SER A 40 2.79 8.22 -11.96
N ALA A 41 3.65 8.89 -11.18
CA ALA A 41 5.07 8.55 -11.09
C ALA A 41 5.30 7.12 -10.59
N CYS A 42 4.54 6.64 -9.61
CA CYS A 42 4.60 5.24 -9.17
C CYS A 42 4.22 4.27 -10.30
N LEU A 43 3.12 4.56 -11.00
CA LEU A 43 2.61 3.70 -12.08
C LEU A 43 3.56 3.69 -13.28
N ASP A 44 4.11 4.85 -13.66
CA ASP A 44 5.09 5.01 -14.73
C ASP A 44 6.40 4.27 -14.39
N TRP A 45 6.85 4.34 -13.12
CA TRP A 45 8.03 3.58 -12.67
C TRP A 45 7.85 2.08 -12.82
N ALA A 46 6.66 1.57 -12.51
CA ALA A 46 6.32 0.16 -12.66
C ALA A 46 5.93 -0.24 -14.10
N GLY A 47 5.79 0.72 -15.02
CA GLY A 47 5.30 0.48 -16.37
C GLY A 47 3.86 -0.07 -16.42
N MET A 48 3.01 0.28 -15.45
CA MET A 48 1.65 -0.26 -15.31
C MET A 48 0.58 0.78 -15.67
N PRO A 49 -0.41 0.46 -16.52
CA PRO A 49 -1.59 1.31 -16.68
C PRO A 49 -2.45 1.29 -15.40
N PRO A 50 -3.25 2.34 -15.14
CA PRO A 50 -3.93 2.52 -13.86
C PRO A 50 -5.03 1.47 -13.61
N ASP A 51 -5.65 1.00 -14.67
CA ASP A 51 -6.71 0.00 -14.69
C ASP A 51 -6.18 -1.44 -14.74
N GLN A 52 -4.86 -1.65 -14.76
CA GLN A 52 -4.28 -2.99 -14.68
C GLN A 52 -4.81 -3.71 -13.44
N LEU A 53 -5.51 -4.83 -13.66
CA LEU A 53 -5.98 -5.70 -12.59
C LEU A 53 -4.78 -6.46 -12.02
N ILE A 54 -4.51 -6.25 -10.74
CA ILE A 54 -3.49 -7.01 -10.00
C ILE A 54 -4.05 -8.35 -9.56
N GLY A 55 -5.32 -8.36 -9.15
CA GLY A 55 -6.07 -9.58 -8.91
C GLY A 55 -7.38 -9.30 -8.17
N ILE A 56 -8.02 -10.37 -7.70
CA ILE A 56 -9.33 -10.31 -7.03
C ILE A 56 -9.20 -11.03 -5.69
N GLU A 57 -9.58 -10.36 -4.60
CA GLU A 57 -9.74 -11.06 -3.32
C GLU A 57 -10.97 -11.97 -3.42
N SER A 58 -10.76 -13.27 -3.29
CA SER A 58 -11.72 -14.29 -3.69
C SER A 58 -12.98 -14.35 -2.83
N VAL A 59 -12.90 -13.98 -1.55
CA VAL A 59 -14.06 -14.08 -0.64
C VAL A 59 -14.98 -12.87 -0.75
N ARG A 60 -14.43 -11.66 -0.88
CA ARG A 60 -15.20 -10.42 -1.06
C ARG A 60 -15.46 -10.08 -2.52
N GLU A 61 -14.96 -10.89 -3.45
CA GLU A 61 -15.00 -10.67 -4.91
C GLU A 61 -14.54 -9.26 -5.29
N ARG A 62 -13.51 -8.77 -4.59
CA ARG A 62 -13.06 -7.38 -4.69
C ARG A 62 -11.89 -7.27 -5.68
N PRO A 63 -12.07 -6.62 -6.85
CA PRO A 63 -10.97 -6.37 -7.76
C PRO A 63 -10.04 -5.30 -7.20
N VAL A 64 -8.73 -5.52 -7.34
CA VAL A 64 -7.68 -4.61 -6.92
C VAL A 64 -6.85 -4.21 -8.14
N THR A 65 -6.82 -2.91 -8.42
CA THR A 65 -6.10 -2.33 -9.57
C THR A 65 -4.78 -1.68 -9.17
N ALA A 66 -3.87 -1.54 -10.12
CA ALA A 66 -2.57 -0.89 -9.93
C ALA A 66 -2.74 0.53 -9.37
N GLU A 67 -3.69 1.33 -9.90
CA GLU A 67 -3.93 2.68 -9.39
C GLU A 67 -4.32 2.69 -7.91
N LYS A 68 -5.15 1.76 -7.46
CA LYS A 68 -5.56 1.68 -6.05
C LYS A 68 -4.40 1.28 -5.14
N LEU A 69 -3.49 0.43 -5.61
CA LEU A 69 -2.26 0.16 -4.88
C LEU A 69 -1.39 1.42 -4.82
N ALA A 70 -1.18 2.09 -5.95
CA ALA A 70 -0.32 3.28 -6.05
C ALA A 70 -0.80 4.43 -5.15
N VAL A 71 -2.12 4.69 -5.10
CA VAL A 71 -2.70 5.68 -4.18
C VAL A 71 -2.33 5.39 -2.72
N ASN A 72 -2.49 4.14 -2.27
CA ASN A 72 -2.17 3.76 -0.89
C ASN A 72 -0.65 3.74 -0.63
N SER A 73 0.15 3.38 -1.63
CA SER A 73 1.61 3.47 -1.55
C SER A 73 2.08 4.90 -1.37
N VAL A 74 1.57 5.83 -2.17
CA VAL A 74 1.90 7.26 -2.00
C VAL A 74 1.47 7.72 -0.61
N MET A 75 0.24 7.42 -0.17
CA MET A 75 -0.23 7.75 1.18
C MET A 75 0.70 7.28 2.29
N ALA A 76 1.32 6.11 2.14
CA ALA A 76 2.27 5.54 3.09
C ALA A 76 3.64 6.27 3.11
N GLY A 77 3.95 7.05 2.08
CA GLY A 77 5.26 7.67 1.86
C GLY A 77 6.20 6.86 0.95
N CYS A 78 5.67 5.92 0.15
CA CYS A 78 6.48 5.22 -0.84
C CYS A 78 7.01 6.19 -1.92
N LEU A 79 8.28 6.01 -2.27
CA LEU A 79 8.83 6.54 -3.51
C LEU A 79 8.38 5.67 -4.69
N PRO A 80 8.40 6.19 -5.94
CA PRO A 80 8.06 5.40 -7.12
C PRO A 80 8.83 4.08 -7.21
N MET A 81 10.12 4.09 -6.84
CA MET A 81 10.96 2.87 -6.84
C MET A 81 10.52 1.78 -5.86
N HIS A 82 9.74 2.12 -4.82
CA HIS A 82 9.21 1.13 -3.87
C HIS A 82 7.97 0.44 -4.42
N PHE A 83 7.23 1.08 -5.34
CA PHE A 83 5.91 0.65 -5.77
C PHE A 83 5.88 -0.76 -6.37
N PRO A 84 6.83 -1.19 -7.24
CA PRO A 84 6.84 -2.55 -7.77
C PRO A 84 6.83 -3.62 -6.66
N LEU A 85 7.58 -3.42 -5.57
CA LEU A 85 7.61 -4.38 -4.47
C LEU A 85 6.29 -4.40 -3.67
N VAL A 86 5.55 -3.30 -3.61
CA VAL A 86 4.19 -3.28 -3.04
C VAL A 86 3.24 -4.11 -3.90
N VAL A 87 3.30 -3.97 -5.23
CA VAL A 87 2.48 -4.75 -6.16
C VAL A 87 2.77 -6.23 -6.05
N GLU A 88 4.06 -6.62 -6.04
CA GLU A 88 4.47 -8.02 -5.89
C GLU A 88 4.05 -8.59 -4.53
N SER A 89 4.23 -7.82 -3.45
CA SER A 89 3.81 -8.24 -2.11
C SER A 89 2.31 -8.49 -2.05
N PHE A 90 1.49 -7.59 -2.61
CA PHE A 90 0.04 -7.78 -2.64
C PHE A 90 -0.38 -8.92 -3.56
N SER A 91 0.28 -9.09 -4.71
CA SER A 91 0.05 -10.21 -5.64
C SER A 91 0.36 -11.56 -4.99
N ALA A 92 1.41 -11.64 -4.18
CA ALA A 92 1.74 -12.82 -3.39
C ALA A 92 0.68 -13.11 -2.33
N MET A 93 0.15 -12.08 -1.67
CA MET A 93 -0.94 -12.23 -0.69
C MET A 93 -2.25 -12.73 -1.32
N LEU A 94 -2.48 -12.45 -2.61
CA LEU A 94 -3.65 -12.95 -3.33
C LEU A 94 -3.54 -14.43 -3.74
N GLN A 95 -2.37 -15.06 -3.60
CA GLN A 95 -2.23 -16.48 -3.89
C GLN A 95 -2.96 -17.31 -2.83
N GLU A 96 -3.61 -18.39 -3.28
CA GLU A 96 -4.43 -19.26 -2.43
C GLU A 96 -3.71 -19.73 -1.15
N PRO A 97 -2.41 -20.13 -1.18
CA PRO A 97 -1.71 -20.58 0.03
C PRO A 97 -1.56 -19.52 1.13
N PHE A 98 -1.70 -18.22 0.83
CA PHE A 98 -1.59 -17.16 1.83
C PHE A 98 -2.87 -16.98 2.66
N LEU A 99 -4.03 -17.40 2.13
CA LEU A 99 -5.34 -17.30 2.79
C LEU A 99 -5.67 -15.87 3.27
N LEU A 100 -5.58 -14.89 2.36
CA LEU A 100 -5.74 -13.46 2.66
C LEU A 100 -6.99 -13.12 3.48
N HIS A 101 -8.14 -13.70 3.15
CA HIS A 101 -9.38 -13.45 3.90
C HIS A 101 -9.25 -13.90 5.36
N GLY A 102 -8.68 -15.09 5.59
CA GLY A 102 -8.47 -15.61 6.95
C GLY A 102 -7.54 -14.71 7.78
N ALA A 103 -6.47 -14.21 7.17
CA ALA A 103 -5.56 -13.27 7.83
C ALA A 103 -6.20 -11.91 8.16
N THR A 104 -7.14 -11.44 7.33
CA THR A 104 -7.71 -10.08 7.45
C THR A 104 -9.06 -10.01 8.16
N ALA A 105 -9.77 -11.13 8.31
CA ALA A 105 -11.05 -11.23 9.01
C ALA A 105 -10.93 -11.85 10.43
N SER A 106 -9.72 -12.17 10.88
CA SER A 106 -9.48 -12.78 12.20
C SER A 106 -9.68 -11.80 13.34
N THR A 107 -10.36 -12.24 14.40
CA THR A 107 -10.50 -11.50 15.67
C THR A 107 -9.20 -11.50 16.49
N GLY A 108 -8.27 -12.41 16.20
CA GLY A 108 -6.98 -12.52 16.89
C GLY A 108 -5.93 -11.49 16.45
N GLY A 109 -6.20 -10.73 15.38
CA GLY A 109 -5.29 -9.71 14.84
C GLY A 109 -4.03 -10.31 14.23
N CYS A 110 -4.04 -10.56 12.92
CA CYS A 110 -2.84 -10.99 12.19
C CYS A 110 -2.06 -9.78 11.67
N ALA A 111 -0.75 -9.78 11.87
CA ALA A 111 0.18 -8.88 11.17
C ALA A 111 0.71 -9.58 9.92
N VAL A 112 0.71 -8.88 8.78
CA VAL A 112 1.34 -9.38 7.56
C VAL A 112 2.85 -9.18 7.65
N LEU A 113 3.60 -10.28 7.55
CA LEU A 113 5.06 -10.27 7.44
C LEU A 113 5.47 -10.43 5.98
N ILE A 114 6.24 -9.48 5.47
CA ILE A 114 6.82 -9.53 4.12
C ILE A 114 8.30 -9.87 4.26
N ILE A 115 8.71 -10.99 3.66
CA ILE A 115 10.12 -11.41 3.62
C ILE A 115 10.65 -11.14 2.22
N VAL A 116 11.58 -10.20 2.11
CA VAL A 116 12.18 -9.83 0.83
C VAL A 116 13.54 -10.53 0.70
N ASN A 117 13.73 -11.27 -0.38
CA ASN A 117 15.01 -11.90 -0.68
C ASN A 117 15.45 -11.60 -2.11
N GLY A 118 16.74 -11.30 -2.30
CA GLY A 118 17.33 -11.07 -3.61
C GLY A 118 17.81 -9.63 -3.85
N PRO A 119 18.16 -9.29 -5.11
CA PRO A 119 18.77 -8.00 -5.47
C PRO A 119 17.93 -6.78 -5.09
N ALA A 120 16.61 -6.91 -5.06
CA ALA A 120 15.68 -5.84 -4.71
C ALA A 120 15.98 -5.22 -3.33
N ARG A 121 16.40 -6.02 -2.34
CA ARG A 121 16.81 -5.46 -1.02
C ARG A 121 17.93 -4.45 -1.15
N LYS A 122 18.96 -4.74 -1.96
CA LYS A 122 20.10 -3.83 -2.15
C LYS A 122 19.72 -2.60 -2.96
N GLN A 123 18.86 -2.77 -3.98
CA GLN A 123 18.40 -1.68 -4.84
C GLN A 123 17.52 -0.68 -4.07
N LEU A 124 16.73 -1.17 -3.11
CA LEU A 124 15.83 -0.35 -2.30
C LEU A 124 16.46 0.10 -0.97
N GLY A 125 17.72 -0.29 -0.70
CA GLY A 125 18.41 0.06 0.54
C GLY A 125 17.83 -0.58 1.79
N MET A 126 17.25 -1.78 1.67
CA MET A 126 16.61 -2.49 2.77
C MET A 126 17.64 -3.15 3.70
N ASP A 127 17.53 -2.85 5.00
CA ASP A 127 18.39 -3.42 6.03
C ASP A 127 17.83 -4.75 6.54
N GLY A 128 18.68 -5.78 6.56
CA GLY A 128 18.30 -7.13 7.00
C GLY A 128 19.13 -7.66 8.18
N THR A 129 19.80 -6.77 8.91
CA THR A 129 20.75 -7.15 9.97
C THR A 129 20.18 -6.93 11.37
N PHE A 130 20.92 -6.28 12.27
CA PHE A 130 20.46 -5.97 13.61
C PHE A 130 19.25 -5.04 13.55
N ASN A 131 18.27 -5.28 14.42
CA ASN A 131 17.05 -4.47 14.49
C ASN A 131 16.20 -4.46 13.19
N ALA A 132 16.23 -5.55 12.41
CA ALA A 132 15.50 -5.66 11.14
C ALA A 132 13.96 -5.49 11.25
N LEU A 133 13.39 -5.68 12.44
CA LEU A 133 11.96 -5.47 12.72
C LEU A 133 11.68 -4.15 13.45
N GLY A 134 12.69 -3.35 13.77
CA GLY A 134 12.55 -2.05 14.40
C GLY A 134 12.54 -0.91 13.38
N SER A 135 12.77 0.32 13.85
CA SER A 135 12.96 1.48 12.99
C SER A 135 14.26 1.32 12.17
N GLY A 136 14.12 0.84 10.95
CA GLY A 136 15.22 0.63 10.00
C GLY A 136 15.17 1.62 8.84
N ASP A 137 15.34 1.11 7.63
CA ASP A 137 15.32 1.88 6.40
C ASP A 137 13.92 2.36 6.00
N GLN A 138 13.88 3.37 5.12
CA GLN A 138 12.64 3.96 4.63
C GLN A 138 11.78 2.93 3.87
N ALA A 139 12.37 2.09 3.01
CA ALA A 139 11.63 1.17 2.16
C ALA A 139 10.86 0.15 2.99
N SER A 140 11.49 -0.48 3.98
CA SER A 140 10.87 -1.40 4.93
C SER A 140 9.69 -0.77 5.65
N ALA A 141 9.85 0.46 6.15
CA ALA A 141 8.80 1.18 6.87
C ALA A 141 7.59 1.51 5.98
N VAL A 142 7.82 2.11 4.81
CA VAL A 142 6.73 2.59 3.96
C VAL A 142 6.05 1.48 3.17
N ILE A 143 6.74 0.40 2.81
CA ILE A 143 6.13 -0.76 2.14
C ILE A 143 5.20 -1.51 3.09
N GLY A 144 5.65 -1.78 4.32
CA GLY A 144 4.81 -2.41 5.34
C GLY A 144 3.56 -1.56 5.64
N ARG A 145 3.75 -0.24 5.78
CA ARG A 145 2.64 0.70 5.95
C ARG A 145 1.71 0.76 4.74
N ALA A 146 2.24 0.73 3.52
CA ALA A 146 1.43 0.69 2.29
C ALA A 146 0.51 -0.53 2.27
N ILE A 147 1.04 -1.71 2.56
CA ILE A 147 0.22 -2.94 2.66
C ILE A 147 -0.87 -2.77 3.72
N ARG A 148 -0.56 -2.21 4.89
CA ARG A 148 -1.58 -1.93 5.92
C ARG A 148 -2.67 -0.99 5.41
N LEU A 149 -2.32 0.10 4.75
CA LEU A 149 -3.29 1.04 4.17
C LEU A 149 -4.14 0.40 3.07
N ILE A 150 -3.53 -0.41 2.20
CA ILE A 150 -4.24 -1.17 1.15
C ILE A 150 -5.29 -2.09 1.77
N LEU A 151 -4.91 -2.90 2.76
CA LEU A 151 -5.83 -3.80 3.44
C LEU A 151 -7.00 -3.04 4.08
N ARG A 152 -6.71 -1.91 4.75
CA ARG A 152 -7.76 -1.10 5.37
C ARG A 152 -8.69 -0.42 4.36
N ASN A 153 -8.15 0.12 3.27
CA ASN A 153 -8.89 0.98 2.36
C ASN A 153 -9.59 0.20 1.25
N LEU A 154 -9.04 -0.95 0.83
CA LEU A 154 -9.61 -1.76 -0.24
C LEU A 154 -10.42 -2.95 0.29
N LEU A 155 -10.02 -3.52 1.43
CA LEU A 155 -10.63 -4.72 2.02
C LEU A 155 -11.28 -4.47 3.39
N ASP A 156 -11.40 -3.21 3.81
CA ASP A 156 -12.03 -2.81 5.09
C ASP A 156 -11.45 -3.54 6.33
N ALA A 157 -10.18 -3.93 6.28
CA ALA A 157 -9.47 -4.62 7.37
C ALA A 157 -9.08 -3.64 8.48
N ARG A 158 -10.09 -3.12 9.20
CA ARG A 158 -9.96 -2.07 10.21
C ARG A 158 -10.00 -2.65 11.64
N PRO A 159 -9.28 -2.08 12.61
CA PRO A 159 -9.47 -2.41 14.02
C PRO A 159 -10.92 -2.14 14.46
N GLY A 160 -11.46 -3.03 15.31
CA GLY A 160 -12.77 -2.90 15.93
C GLY A 160 -12.80 -1.92 17.10
#